data_AF-F3B6G8-F1
#
_entry.id   AF-F3B6G8-F1
#
_cell.length_a   1.000
_cell.length_b   1.000
_cell.length_c   1.000
_cell.angle_alpha   90.00
_cell.angle_beta   90.00
_cell.angle_gamma   90.00
#
_symmetry.space_group_name_H-M   'P 1'
#
loop_
_entity.id
_entity.type
_entity.pdbx_description
1 polymer ?
#
loop_
_entity_poly.entity_id
_entity_poly.type
_entity_poly.pdbx_seq_one_letter_code
_entity_poly.pdbx_strand_id
1 'polypeptide(L)'
;MKKSGIDYFVTIVPFLLVMSLVLLFFIFPVQAGHILGVIRAYLNNSLGIFYLIFGLFIFLLSLYIAFSKYGNIKLGSGKKEHSNFAWGTMMFTAGLAADILFYSLCEWMLYANEDRISSLGDATLWSATYPLFHWGPIPWGFYVVLASCFGFMLHVRKRNRAKYSEGLRVLMGSHVDGLFGKIVDLIAVFALIAGTATTFSLATPLLSQTVARLFSIPNNNILTITILLVTCIIYSACAYLGIDGVSKLASCCTYLFFALLIYVFLAVDMESLYLNLDLALWAIL
;
A
#
# COMPACT_ATOMS: atom_id res chain seq x y z
N MET A 1 12.61 -8.54 35.88
CA MET A 1 12.07 -9.11 34.63
C MET A 1 11.39 -8.01 33.83
N LYS A 2 11.96 -7.60 32.68
CA LYS A 2 11.26 -6.72 31.73
C LYS A 2 9.97 -7.43 31.31
N LYS A 3 8.80 -6.92 31.68
CA LYS A 3 7.52 -7.40 31.13
C LYS A 3 7.64 -7.39 29.61
N SER A 4 7.38 -8.52 28.95
CA SER A 4 7.32 -8.60 27.50
C SER A 4 6.40 -7.48 27.00
N GLY A 5 6.92 -6.60 26.13
CA GLY A 5 6.16 -5.46 25.57
C GLY A 5 5.06 -5.87 24.59
N ILE A 6 4.64 -7.14 24.60
CA ILE A 6 3.65 -7.72 23.70
C ILE A 6 2.28 -7.60 24.37
N ASP A 7 1.39 -6.88 23.71
CA ASP A 7 -0.02 -6.82 24.08
C ASP A 7 -0.72 -8.06 23.53
N TYR A 8 -0.72 -9.15 24.32
CA TYR A 8 -1.27 -10.44 23.91
C TYR A 8 -2.71 -10.37 23.42
N PHE A 9 -3.53 -9.44 23.93
CA PHE A 9 -4.89 -9.26 23.45
C PHE A 9 -4.89 -8.75 22.00
N VAL A 10 -4.11 -7.70 21.73
CA VAL A 10 -3.99 -7.09 20.40
C VAL A 10 -3.22 -7.99 19.43
N THR A 11 -2.48 -9.00 19.89
CA THR A 11 -1.83 -9.99 19.02
C THR A 11 -2.71 -11.20 18.73
N ILE A 12 -3.25 -11.84 19.78
CA ILE A 12 -3.96 -13.13 19.65
C ILE A 12 -5.34 -12.95 19.02
N VAL A 13 -6.09 -11.91 19.42
CA VAL A 13 -7.45 -11.71 18.92
C VAL A 13 -7.49 -11.49 17.41
N PRO A 14 -6.75 -10.52 16.82
CA PRO A 14 -6.73 -10.38 15.36
C PRO A 14 -6.18 -11.63 14.68
N PHE A 15 -5.15 -12.28 15.24
CA PHE A 15 -4.62 -13.51 14.64
C PHE A 15 -5.69 -14.60 14.53
N LEU A 16 -6.41 -14.90 15.61
CA LEU A 16 -7.47 -15.90 15.62
C LEU A 16 -8.64 -15.52 14.70
N LEU A 17 -9.02 -14.24 14.68
CA LEU A 17 -10.09 -13.76 13.80
C LEU A 17 -9.70 -13.85 12.33
N VAL A 18 -8.47 -13.46 11.96
CA VAL A 18 -7.95 -13.58 10.59
C VAL A 18 -7.88 -15.04 10.19
N MET A 19 -7.34 -15.93 11.04
CA MET A 19 -7.31 -17.37 10.77
C MET A 19 -8.71 -17.95 10.59
N SER A 20 -9.67 -17.56 11.42
CA SER A 20 -11.06 -17.99 11.31
C SER A 20 -11.68 -17.53 9.98
N LEU A 21 -11.44 -16.28 9.59
CA LEU A 21 -11.94 -15.72 8.34
C LEU A 21 -11.31 -16.39 7.11
N VAL A 22 -10.00 -16.65 7.14
CA VAL A 22 -9.30 -17.41 6.09
C VAL A 22 -9.86 -18.83 5.96
N LEU A 23 -10.09 -19.52 7.08
CA LEU A 23 -10.71 -20.85 7.07
C LEU A 23 -12.13 -20.81 6.48
N LEU A 24 -12.94 -19.82 6.86
CA LEU A 24 -14.28 -19.65 6.29
C LEU A 24 -14.25 -19.41 4.78
N PHE A 25 -13.33 -18.58 4.30
CA PHE A 25 -13.16 -18.33 2.86
C PHE A 25 -12.70 -19.57 2.11
N PHE A 26 -11.88 -20.41 2.75
CA PHE A 26 -11.42 -21.66 2.16
C PHE A 26 -12.53 -22.73 2.10
N ILE A 27 -13.37 -22.82 3.13
CA ILE A 27 -14.47 -23.80 3.20
C ILE A 27 -15.66 -23.38 2.32
N PHE A 28 -15.96 -22.08 2.24
CA PHE A 28 -17.12 -21.54 1.52
C PHE A 28 -16.75 -20.45 0.50
N PRO A 29 -15.91 -20.75 -0.52
CA PRO A 29 -15.36 -19.74 -1.42
C PRO A 29 -16.43 -19.04 -2.28
N VAL A 30 -17.44 -19.78 -2.75
CA VAL A 30 -18.50 -19.24 -3.62
C VAL A 30 -19.39 -18.27 -2.84
N GLN A 31 -19.82 -18.67 -1.63
CA GLN A 31 -20.65 -17.84 -0.76
C GLN A 31 -19.87 -16.61 -0.27
N ALA A 32 -18.59 -16.78 0.09
CA ALA A 32 -17.72 -15.67 0.45
C ALA A 32 -17.61 -14.66 -0.71
N GLY A 33 -17.38 -15.14 -1.94
CA GLY A 33 -17.32 -14.29 -3.13
C GLY A 33 -18.61 -13.51 -3.37
N HIS A 34 -19.78 -14.14 -3.23
CA HIS A 34 -21.07 -13.46 -3.35
C HIS A 34 -21.27 -12.39 -2.28
N ILE A 35 -21.03 -12.71 -1.00
CA ILE A 35 -21.19 -11.77 0.12
C ILE A 35 -20.24 -10.59 -0.03
N LEU A 36 -18.96 -10.84 -0.35
CA LEU A 36 -17.98 -9.78 -0.59
C LEU A 36 -18.37 -8.91 -1.79
N GLY A 37 -18.94 -9.51 -2.84
CA GLY A 37 -19.48 -8.78 -3.99
C GLY A 37 -20.61 -7.82 -3.60
N VAL A 38 -21.57 -8.27 -2.78
CA VAL A 38 -22.67 -7.44 -2.27
C VAL A 38 -22.16 -6.30 -1.41
N ILE A 39 -21.24 -6.59 -0.47
CA ILE A 39 -20.64 -5.57 0.40
C ILE A 39 -19.89 -4.53 -0.45
N ARG A 40 -19.07 -4.96 -1.41
CA ARG A 40 -18.33 -4.08 -2.31
C ARG A 40 -19.27 -3.18 -3.12
N ALA A 41 -20.34 -3.74 -3.68
CA ALA A 41 -21.33 -2.98 -4.44
C ALA A 41 -22.03 -1.93 -3.56
N TYR A 42 -22.41 -2.30 -2.33
CA TYR A 42 -23.00 -1.37 -1.37
C TYR A 42 -22.04 -0.23 -1.02
N LEU A 43 -20.79 -0.54 -0.68
CA LEU A 43 -19.78 0.48 -0.36
C LEU A 43 -19.54 1.42 -1.54
N ASN A 44 -19.46 0.91 -2.76
CA ASN A 44 -19.26 1.74 -3.94
C ASN A 44 -20.48 2.65 -4.23
N ASN A 45 -21.69 2.11 -4.17
CA ASN A 45 -22.90 2.84 -4.52
C ASN A 45 -23.31 3.86 -3.44
N SER A 46 -23.08 3.54 -2.17
CA SER A 46 -23.50 4.38 -1.04
C SER A 46 -22.40 5.31 -0.52
N LEU A 47 -21.12 4.89 -0.56
CA LEU A 47 -19.99 5.66 -0.01
C LEU A 47 -19.04 6.21 -1.08
N GLY A 48 -19.30 6.02 -2.38
CA GLY A 48 -18.43 6.51 -3.45
C GLY A 48 -18.10 8.01 -3.32
N ILE A 49 -19.13 8.85 -3.14
CA ILE A 49 -18.92 10.29 -2.96
C ILE A 49 -18.22 10.63 -1.63
N PHE A 50 -18.47 9.84 -0.58
CA PHE A 50 -17.78 10.00 0.70
C PHE A 50 -16.28 9.78 0.55
N TYR A 51 -15.85 8.74 -0.18
CA TYR A 51 -14.44 8.48 -0.44
C TYR A 51 -13.76 9.64 -1.18
N LEU A 52 -14.43 10.23 -2.18
CA LEU A 52 -13.91 11.37 -2.94
C LEU A 52 -13.76 12.62 -2.07
N ILE A 53 -14.82 12.99 -1.33
CA ILE A 53 -14.79 14.14 -0.43
C ILE A 53 -13.75 13.94 0.67
N PHE A 54 -13.68 12.75 1.25
CA PHE A 54 -12.73 12.45 2.31
C PHE A 54 -11.28 12.48 1.81
N GLY A 55 -11.02 11.94 0.61
CA GLY A 55 -9.71 12.05 -0.05
C GLY A 55 -9.30 13.51 -0.28
N LEU A 56 -10.22 14.33 -0.82
CA LEU A 56 -9.97 15.76 -1.00
C LEU A 56 -9.71 16.47 0.33
N PHE A 57 -10.50 16.17 1.36
CA PHE A 57 -10.31 16.71 2.70
C PHE A 57 -8.93 16.37 3.27
N ILE A 58 -8.50 15.10 3.17
CA ILE A 58 -7.18 14.66 3.63
C ILE A 58 -6.05 15.33 2.85
N PHE A 59 -6.22 15.49 1.54
CA PHE A 59 -5.27 16.23 0.71
C PHE A 59 -5.15 17.69 1.18
N LEU A 60 -6.25 18.41 1.33
CA LEU A 60 -6.25 19.79 1.82
C LEU A 60 -5.70 19.90 3.25
N LEU A 61 -5.99 18.93 4.12
CA LEU A 61 -5.43 18.85 5.46
C LEU A 61 -3.91 18.67 5.44
N SER A 62 -3.39 17.86 4.52
CA SER A 62 -1.94 17.68 4.35
C SER A 62 -1.24 18.98 3.94
N LEU A 63 -1.83 19.75 3.01
CA LEU A 63 -1.35 21.07 2.64
C LEU A 63 -1.44 22.05 3.81
N TYR A 64 -2.55 22.03 4.55
CA TYR A 64 -2.70 22.86 5.74
C TYR A 64 -1.63 22.55 6.79
N ILE A 65 -1.34 21.28 7.07
CA ILE A 65 -0.27 20.90 8.01
C ILE A 65 1.07 21.43 7.50
N ALA A 66 1.37 21.27 6.21
CA ALA A 66 2.64 21.69 5.63
C ALA A 66 2.85 23.22 5.63
N PHE A 67 1.83 24.00 5.27
CA PHE A 67 1.94 25.45 5.08
C PHE A 67 1.46 26.30 6.27
N SER A 68 0.80 25.71 7.27
CA SER A 68 0.41 26.43 8.48
C SER A 68 1.54 26.51 9.51
N LYS A 69 1.27 27.16 10.65
CA LYS A 69 2.15 27.20 11.81
C LYS A 69 2.58 25.81 12.32
N TYR A 70 1.82 24.76 12.02
CA TYR A 70 2.13 23.39 12.45
C TYR A 70 3.28 22.77 11.65
N GLY A 71 3.51 23.18 10.41
CA GLY A 71 4.62 22.70 9.58
C GLY A 71 5.99 23.14 10.11
N ASN A 72 6.03 24.19 10.93
CA ASN A 72 7.24 24.67 11.61
C ASN A 72 7.59 23.85 12.86
N ILE A 73 6.73 22.91 13.29
CA ILE A 73 6.99 22.07 14.45
C ILE A 73 8.06 21.04 14.08
N LYS A 74 9.20 21.12 14.75
CA LYS A 74 10.26 20.14 14.62
C LYS A 74 9.89 18.83 15.31
N LEU A 75 9.86 17.75 14.55
CA LEU A 75 9.62 16.39 15.06
C LEU A 75 10.90 15.83 15.68
N GLY A 76 11.02 15.98 17.00
CA GLY A 76 12.18 15.49 17.76
C GLY A 76 13.22 16.56 18.07
N SER A 77 14.33 16.12 18.66
CA SER A 77 15.40 16.98 19.17
C SER A 77 16.71 16.63 18.47
N GLY A 78 17.54 17.62 18.13
CA GLY A 78 18.86 17.40 17.53
C GLY A 78 18.95 17.57 16.02
N LYS A 79 20.01 17.04 15.41
CA LYS A 79 20.26 17.08 13.95
C LYS A 79 19.44 15.99 13.25
N LYS A 80 19.23 16.14 11.95
CA LYS A 80 18.58 15.10 11.13
C LYS A 80 19.43 13.83 11.15
N GLU A 81 18.81 12.69 11.38
CA GLU A 81 19.49 11.38 11.36
C GLU A 81 19.94 11.00 9.94
N HIS A 82 19.16 11.41 8.93
CA HIS A 82 19.45 11.18 7.51
C HIS A 82 19.56 12.52 6.77
N SER A 83 20.39 12.54 5.72
CA SER A 83 20.44 13.66 4.78
C SER A 83 19.09 13.79 4.05
N ASN A 84 18.78 14.98 3.53
CA ASN A 84 17.52 15.20 2.79
C ASN A 84 17.37 14.23 1.60
N PHE A 85 18.48 13.94 0.92
CA PHE A 85 18.50 13.01 -0.21
C PHE A 85 18.22 11.57 0.26
N ALA A 86 18.96 11.08 1.26
CA ALA A 86 18.77 9.74 1.79
C ALA A 86 17.35 9.54 2.35
N TRP A 87 16.82 10.54 3.07
CA TRP A 87 15.45 10.53 3.56
C TRP A 87 14.42 10.50 2.41
N GLY A 88 14.60 11.32 1.37
CA GLY A 88 13.74 11.31 0.19
C GLY A 88 13.73 9.95 -0.52
N THR A 89 14.90 9.33 -0.68
CA THR A 89 15.01 7.97 -1.24
C THR A 89 14.31 6.93 -0.36
N MET A 90 14.45 7.02 0.97
CA MET A 90 13.74 6.11 1.89
C MET A 90 12.22 6.27 1.80
N MET A 91 11.70 7.48 1.68
CA MET A 91 10.26 7.72 1.54
C MET A 91 9.72 7.19 0.21
N PHE A 92 10.45 7.43 -0.88
CA PHE A 92 10.07 6.90 -2.19
C PHE A 92 9.98 5.37 -2.14
N THR A 93 11.00 4.73 -1.57
CA THR A 93 11.14 3.26 -1.57
C THR A 93 10.24 2.57 -0.57
N ALA A 94 9.88 3.22 0.55
CA ALA A 94 8.84 2.73 1.46
C ALA A 94 7.44 2.76 0.82
N GLY A 95 7.21 3.65 -0.16
CA GLY A 95 5.97 3.73 -0.92
C GLY A 95 5.91 2.84 -2.16
N LEU A 96 7.05 2.29 -2.61
CA LEU A 96 7.11 1.34 -3.72
C LEU A 96 6.64 -0.03 -3.23
N ALA A 97 5.42 -0.39 -3.61
CA ALA A 97 4.92 -1.75 -3.46
C ALA A 97 4.96 -2.47 -4.83
N ALA A 98 4.88 -3.81 -4.80
CA ALA A 98 4.92 -4.62 -6.01
C ALA A 98 3.73 -4.38 -6.95
N ASP A 99 2.64 -3.82 -6.42
CA ASP A 99 1.47 -3.41 -7.19
C ASP A 99 1.75 -2.21 -8.10
N ILE A 100 2.72 -1.34 -7.80
CA ILE A 100 3.13 -0.25 -8.72
C ILE A 100 3.61 -0.82 -10.05
N LEU A 101 4.35 -1.94 -10.05
CA LEU A 101 4.80 -2.58 -11.29
C LEU A 101 3.63 -3.18 -12.09
N PHE A 102 2.59 -3.63 -11.41
CA PHE A 102 1.38 -4.15 -12.04
C PHE A 102 0.56 -3.01 -12.66
N TYR A 103 0.15 -2.04 -11.83
CA TYR A 103 -0.75 -0.96 -12.26
C TYR A 103 -0.07 0.03 -13.21
N SER A 104 1.24 0.30 -13.09
CA SER A 104 1.95 1.16 -14.06
C SER A 104 1.90 0.63 -15.50
N LEU A 105 1.78 -0.68 -15.67
CA LEU A 105 1.72 -1.30 -17.00
C LEU A 105 0.30 -1.44 -17.53
N CYS A 106 -0.69 -1.72 -16.68
CA CYS A 106 -2.03 -2.09 -17.15
C CYS A 106 -3.14 -1.09 -16.81
N GLU A 107 -2.97 -0.20 -15.82
CA GLU A 107 -4.08 0.60 -15.32
C GLU A 107 -4.65 1.54 -16.39
N TRP A 108 -3.77 2.18 -17.18
CA TRP A 108 -4.19 3.00 -18.31
C TRP A 108 -4.92 2.17 -19.38
N MET A 109 -4.50 0.92 -19.63
CA MET A 109 -5.17 0.03 -20.59
C MET A 109 -6.61 -0.29 -20.14
N LEU A 110 -6.81 -0.48 -18.83
CA LEU A 110 -8.13 -0.69 -18.27
C LEU A 110 -9.04 0.52 -18.50
N TYR A 111 -8.49 1.74 -18.39
CA TYR A 111 -9.26 2.96 -18.66
C TYR A 111 -9.48 3.23 -20.14
N ALA A 112 -8.55 2.85 -21.02
CA ALA A 112 -8.71 3.01 -22.45
C ALA A 112 -9.93 2.24 -23.00
N ASN A 113 -10.28 1.12 -22.34
CA ASN A 113 -11.42 0.27 -22.69
C ASN A 113 -12.72 0.60 -21.93
N GLU A 114 -12.75 1.67 -21.13
CA GLU A 114 -13.93 2.04 -20.34
C GLU A 114 -14.80 3.04 -21.12
N ASP A 115 -16.07 2.69 -21.37
CA ASP A 115 -17.03 3.50 -22.14
C ASP A 115 -17.10 4.96 -21.66
N ARG A 116 -17.03 5.15 -20.33
CA ARG A 116 -17.07 6.48 -19.73
C ARG A 116 -15.83 7.32 -20.10
N ILE A 117 -14.67 6.70 -20.24
CA ILE A 117 -13.44 7.39 -20.67
C ILE A 117 -13.52 7.75 -22.14
N SER A 118 -13.99 6.82 -22.98
CA SER A 118 -14.21 7.08 -24.41
C SER A 118 -15.21 8.22 -24.65
N SER A 119 -16.18 8.41 -23.74
CA SER A 119 -17.14 9.52 -23.82
C SER A 119 -16.58 10.90 -23.48
N LEU A 120 -15.39 10.99 -22.85
CA LEU A 120 -14.75 12.25 -22.45
C LEU A 120 -13.92 12.90 -23.57
N GLY A 121 -13.79 12.24 -24.73
CA GLY A 121 -13.04 12.72 -25.89
C GLY A 121 -11.86 11.82 -26.22
N ASP A 122 -10.65 12.37 -26.19
CA ASP A 122 -9.42 11.63 -26.48
C ASP A 122 -9.18 10.55 -25.41
N ALA A 123 -9.49 9.30 -25.74
CA ALA A 123 -9.34 8.15 -24.85
C ALA A 123 -7.88 7.92 -24.45
N THR A 124 -6.91 8.25 -25.31
CA THR A 124 -5.48 8.14 -25.02
C THR A 124 -5.09 9.15 -23.95
N LEU A 125 -5.52 10.41 -24.09
CA LEU A 125 -5.28 11.44 -23.10
C LEU A 125 -5.92 11.10 -21.74
N TRP A 126 -7.20 10.73 -21.74
CA TRP A 126 -7.94 10.49 -20.50
C TRP A 126 -7.52 9.20 -19.80
N SER A 127 -7.22 8.14 -20.54
CA SER A 127 -6.72 6.88 -19.96
C SER A 127 -5.35 7.04 -19.30
N ALA A 128 -4.49 7.92 -19.82
CA ALA A 128 -3.22 8.29 -19.18
C ALA A 128 -3.38 9.25 -17.99
N THR A 129 -4.47 10.02 -17.94
CA THR A 129 -4.71 11.03 -16.89
C THR A 129 -5.19 10.41 -15.57
N TYR A 130 -6.07 9.39 -15.62
CA TYR A 130 -6.62 8.76 -14.41
C TYR A 130 -5.58 8.10 -13.49
N PRO A 131 -4.57 7.37 -14.00
CA PRO A 131 -3.49 6.86 -13.16
C PRO A 131 -2.74 7.98 -12.43
N LEU A 132 -2.53 9.14 -13.06
CA LEU A 132 -1.91 10.30 -12.40
C LEU A 132 -2.78 10.83 -11.25
N PHE A 133 -4.10 10.72 -11.36
CA PHE A 133 -5.01 11.04 -10.25
C PHE A 133 -4.92 10.00 -9.12
N HIS A 134 -4.93 8.69 -9.45
CA HIS A 134 -4.91 7.62 -8.44
C HIS A 134 -3.58 7.46 -7.72
N TRP A 135 -2.46 7.79 -8.36
CA TRP A 135 -1.11 7.75 -7.79
C TRP A 135 -0.53 9.14 -7.50
N GLY A 136 -1.37 10.17 -7.64
CA GLY A 136 -1.03 11.58 -7.46
C GLY A 136 -1.02 12.03 -6.00
N PRO A 137 -1.09 13.33 -5.72
CA PRO A 137 -0.89 13.88 -4.37
C PRO A 137 -1.92 13.45 -3.30
N ILE A 138 -3.12 13.04 -3.71
CA ILE A 138 -4.21 12.68 -2.79
C ILE A 138 -3.88 11.46 -1.92
N PRO A 139 -3.54 10.27 -2.45
CA PRO A 139 -3.12 9.12 -1.63
C PRO A 139 -1.90 9.44 -0.74
N TRP A 140 -0.92 10.19 -1.24
CA TRP A 140 0.23 10.62 -0.45
C TRP A 140 -0.17 11.52 0.73
N GLY A 141 -1.25 12.30 0.58
CA GLY A 141 -1.85 13.08 1.66
C GLY A 141 -2.24 12.22 2.87
N PHE A 142 -2.74 11.00 2.67
CA PHE A 142 -3.05 10.07 3.76
C PHE A 142 -1.79 9.69 4.55
N TYR A 143 -0.68 9.43 3.86
CA TYR A 143 0.59 9.14 4.50
C TYR A 143 1.14 10.35 5.26
N VAL A 144 1.09 11.56 4.68
CA VAL A 144 1.60 12.78 5.32
C VAL A 144 0.85 13.09 6.62
N VAL A 145 -0.48 13.03 6.58
CA VAL A 145 -1.33 13.30 7.76
C VAL A 145 -1.02 12.28 8.86
N LEU A 146 -1.01 10.99 8.54
CA LEU A 146 -0.75 9.95 9.53
C LEU A 146 0.68 10.00 10.07
N ALA A 147 1.68 10.19 9.21
CA ALA A 147 3.07 10.33 9.60
C ALA A 147 3.30 11.54 10.51
N SER A 148 2.61 12.65 10.26
CA SER A 148 2.64 13.83 11.12
C SER A 148 2.03 13.55 12.50
N CYS A 149 0.91 12.80 12.57
CA CYS A 149 0.32 12.37 13.83
C CYS A 149 1.29 11.48 14.64
N PHE A 150 1.84 10.43 14.04
CA PHE A 150 2.78 9.54 14.72
C PHE A 150 4.09 10.24 15.08
N GLY A 151 4.63 11.04 14.15
CA GLY A 151 5.85 11.79 14.37
C GLY A 151 5.73 12.77 15.54
N PHE A 152 4.61 13.50 15.62
CA PHE A 152 4.33 14.39 16.74
C PHE A 152 4.13 13.61 18.04
N MET A 153 3.35 12.52 18.00
CA MET A 153 3.08 11.68 19.17
C MET A 153 4.36 11.09 19.78
N LEU A 154 5.22 10.50 18.95
CA LEU A 154 6.42 9.79 19.38
C LEU A 154 7.55 10.77 19.71
N HIS A 155 7.81 11.76 18.86
CA HIS A 155 9.01 12.58 18.98
C HIS A 155 8.80 13.90 19.72
N VAL A 156 7.58 14.45 19.72
CA VAL A 156 7.26 15.71 20.43
C VAL A 156 6.56 15.43 21.75
N ARG A 157 5.52 14.59 21.76
CA ARG A 157 4.77 14.23 22.98
C ARG A 157 5.39 13.08 23.77
N LYS A 158 6.48 12.48 23.27
CA LYS A 158 7.26 11.43 23.93
C LYS A 158 6.39 10.26 24.41
N ARG A 159 5.39 9.89 23.60
CA ARG A 159 4.62 8.67 23.86
C ARG A 159 5.46 7.47 23.47
N ASN A 160 5.39 6.42 24.30
CA ASN A 160 6.20 5.21 24.12
C ASN A 160 5.44 4.11 23.36
N ARG A 161 4.20 4.37 22.91
CA ARG A 161 3.35 3.41 22.21
C ARG A 161 3.08 3.92 20.80
N ALA A 162 3.61 3.23 19.79
CA ALA A 162 3.28 3.47 18.39
C ALA A 162 1.96 2.75 18.03
N LYS A 163 0.86 3.14 18.69
CA LYS A 163 -0.48 2.60 18.50
C LYS A 163 -1.40 3.66 17.91
N TYR A 164 -2.35 3.25 17.06
CA TYR A 164 -3.34 4.16 16.47
C TYR A 164 -4.25 4.74 17.56
N SER A 165 -4.64 3.93 18.53
CA SER A 165 -5.40 4.35 19.70
C SER A 165 -4.70 5.43 20.53
N GLU A 166 -3.37 5.35 20.68
CA GLU A 166 -2.58 6.34 21.41
C GLU A 166 -2.61 7.71 20.71
N GLY A 167 -2.69 7.73 19.38
CA GLY A 167 -2.87 8.97 18.61
C GLY A 167 -4.19 9.69 18.93
N LEU A 168 -5.23 8.94 19.27
CA LEU A 168 -6.54 9.46 19.65
C LEU A 168 -6.61 9.92 21.11
N ARG A 169 -5.56 9.71 21.92
CA ARG A 169 -5.56 10.06 23.35
C ARG A 169 -5.87 11.53 23.61
N VAL A 170 -5.47 12.43 22.70
CA VAL A 170 -5.72 13.87 22.84
C VAL A 170 -7.22 14.18 22.79
N LEU A 171 -7.99 13.40 22.02
CA LEU A 171 -9.44 13.57 21.88
C LEU A 171 -10.23 12.73 22.89
N MET A 172 -9.75 11.51 23.16
CA MET A 172 -10.50 10.49 23.90
C MET A 172 -10.01 10.28 25.34
N GLY A 173 -8.90 10.90 25.75
CA GLY A 173 -8.36 10.81 27.10
C GLY A 173 -8.00 9.39 27.50
N SER A 174 -8.47 8.96 28.68
CA SER A 174 -8.23 7.60 29.23
C SER A 174 -9.02 6.48 28.54
N HIS A 175 -10.03 6.80 27.71
CA HIS A 175 -10.82 5.79 27.00
C HIS A 175 -9.96 4.92 26.07
N VAL A 176 -8.83 5.45 25.60
CA VAL A 176 -7.88 4.72 24.74
C VAL A 176 -7.15 3.59 25.49
N ASP A 177 -7.12 3.60 26.82
CA ASP A 177 -6.55 2.49 27.61
C ASP A 177 -7.54 1.33 27.81
N GLY A 178 -8.82 1.56 27.49
CA GLY A 178 -9.90 0.58 27.63
C GLY A 178 -10.24 -0.16 26.33
N LEU A 179 -11.49 -0.62 26.25
CA LEU A 179 -12.00 -1.37 25.11
C LEU A 179 -11.97 -0.56 23.80
N PHE A 180 -12.26 0.74 23.87
CA PHE A 180 -12.26 1.60 22.70
C PHE A 180 -10.90 1.61 21.99
N GLY A 181 -9.80 1.80 22.72
CA GLY A 181 -8.47 1.79 22.12
C GLY A 181 -8.10 0.43 21.53
N LYS A 182 -8.49 -0.68 22.19
CA LYS A 182 -8.30 -2.03 21.65
C LYS A 182 -9.03 -2.25 20.32
N ILE A 183 -10.27 -1.75 20.19
CA ILE A 183 -11.04 -1.83 18.94
C ILE A 183 -10.36 -1.02 17.83
N VAL A 184 -9.89 0.20 18.12
CA VAL A 184 -9.17 1.04 17.16
C VAL A 184 -7.90 0.35 16.66
N ASP A 185 -7.08 -0.16 17.57
CA ASP A 185 -5.85 -0.87 17.19
C ASP A 185 -6.15 -2.15 16.41
N LEU A 186 -7.23 -2.87 16.76
CA LEU A 186 -7.68 -4.06 16.06
C LEU A 186 -8.07 -3.75 14.61
N ILE A 187 -8.88 -2.71 14.39
CA ILE A 187 -9.27 -2.25 13.05
C ILE A 187 -8.04 -1.88 12.23
N ALA A 188 -7.06 -1.19 12.83
CA ALA A 188 -5.84 -0.82 12.14
C ALA A 188 -5.01 -2.04 11.72
N VAL A 189 -4.90 -3.07 12.58
CA VAL A 189 -4.24 -4.34 12.24
C VAL A 189 -4.96 -5.05 11.09
N PHE A 190 -6.30 -5.10 11.11
CA PHE A 190 -7.06 -5.66 9.99
C PHE A 190 -6.84 -4.90 8.68
N ALA A 191 -6.86 -3.57 8.72
CA ALA A 191 -6.60 -2.74 7.54
C ALA A 191 -5.19 -2.99 6.97
N LEU A 192 -4.18 -3.10 7.84
CA LEU A 192 -2.81 -3.41 7.44
C LEU A 192 -2.68 -4.80 6.80
N ILE A 193 -3.31 -5.82 7.40
CA ILE A 193 -3.30 -7.19 6.86
C ILE A 193 -4.06 -7.25 5.52
N ALA A 194 -5.21 -6.58 5.41
CA ALA A 194 -5.98 -6.55 4.17
C ALA A 194 -5.22 -5.85 3.03
N GLY A 195 -4.57 -4.72 3.32
CA GLY A 195 -3.74 -4.00 2.35
C GLY A 195 -2.57 -4.85 1.86
N THR A 196 -1.80 -5.42 2.78
CA THR A 196 -0.66 -6.30 2.44
C THR A 196 -1.10 -7.55 1.68
N ALA A 197 -2.21 -8.19 2.07
CA ALA A 197 -2.77 -9.34 1.36
C ALA A 197 -3.15 -9.01 -0.09
N THR A 198 -3.67 -7.80 -0.36
CA THR A 198 -4.00 -7.35 -1.71
C THR A 198 -2.75 -7.25 -2.57
N THR A 199 -1.67 -6.62 -2.07
CA THR A 199 -0.40 -6.52 -2.79
C THR A 199 0.17 -7.90 -3.12
N PHE A 200 0.18 -8.85 -2.18
CA PHE A 200 0.67 -10.21 -2.45
C PHE A 200 -0.23 -10.99 -3.42
N SER A 201 -1.54 -10.77 -3.38
CA SER A 201 -2.50 -11.43 -4.27
C SER A 201 -2.30 -11.00 -5.73
N LEU A 202 -1.84 -9.78 -5.98
CA LEU A 202 -1.49 -9.28 -7.32
C LEU A 202 -0.07 -9.67 -7.73
N ALA A 203 0.91 -9.47 -6.84
CA ALA A 203 2.32 -9.63 -7.16
C ALA A 203 2.76 -11.09 -7.33
N THR A 204 2.23 -12.01 -6.52
CA THR A 204 2.69 -13.41 -6.52
C THR A 204 2.36 -14.14 -7.82
N PRO A 205 1.13 -14.03 -8.38
CA PRO A 205 0.81 -14.64 -9.68
C PRO A 205 1.64 -14.05 -10.83
N LEU A 206 1.92 -12.74 -10.81
CA LEU A 206 2.75 -12.09 -11.82
C LEU A 206 4.19 -12.60 -11.79
N LEU A 207 4.75 -12.74 -10.59
CA LEU A 207 6.07 -13.33 -10.41
C LEU A 207 6.09 -14.80 -10.84
N SER A 208 5.06 -15.57 -10.50
CA SER A 208 4.88 -16.96 -10.94
C SER A 208 4.87 -17.07 -12.46
N GLN A 209 4.12 -16.22 -13.16
CA GLN A 209 4.10 -16.16 -14.63
C GLN A 209 5.48 -15.81 -15.20
N THR A 210 6.18 -14.87 -14.60
CA THR A 210 7.51 -14.44 -15.06
C THR A 210 8.54 -15.56 -14.91
N VAL A 211 8.59 -16.21 -13.75
CA VAL A 211 9.47 -17.36 -13.48
C VAL A 211 9.12 -18.52 -14.41
N ALA A 212 7.83 -18.82 -14.58
CA ALA A 212 7.36 -19.84 -15.51
C ALA A 212 7.85 -19.61 -16.94
N ARG A 213 7.76 -18.36 -17.42
CA ARG A 213 8.23 -17.98 -18.75
C ARG A 213 9.76 -18.03 -18.87
N LEU A 214 10.49 -17.53 -17.87
CA LEU A 214 11.96 -17.47 -17.91
C LEU A 214 12.60 -18.87 -17.89
N PHE A 215 12.05 -19.78 -17.08
CA PHE A 215 12.58 -21.13 -16.92
C PHE A 215 11.84 -22.18 -17.75
N SER A 216 10.86 -21.76 -18.57
CA SER A 216 10.01 -22.65 -19.38
C SER A 216 9.34 -23.76 -18.57
N ILE A 217 8.85 -23.43 -17.37
CA ILE A 217 8.11 -24.36 -16.49
C ILE A 217 6.61 -24.02 -16.46
N PRO A 218 5.72 -24.96 -16.10
CA PRO A 218 4.29 -24.69 -16.03
C PRO A 218 3.94 -23.64 -14.97
N ASN A 219 3.12 -22.65 -15.33
CA ASN A 219 2.52 -21.73 -14.37
C ASN A 219 1.31 -22.40 -13.71
N ASN A 220 1.43 -22.80 -12.45
CA ASN A 220 0.36 -23.42 -11.68
C ASN A 220 0.35 -22.93 -10.23
N ASN A 221 -0.70 -23.29 -9.48
CA ASN A 221 -0.86 -22.89 -8.09
C ASN A 221 0.29 -23.35 -7.19
N ILE A 222 0.94 -24.47 -7.52
CA ILE A 222 2.09 -24.99 -6.75
C ILE A 222 3.27 -24.03 -6.87
N LEU A 223 3.58 -23.53 -8.06
CA LEU A 223 4.63 -22.54 -8.28
C LEU A 223 4.32 -21.24 -7.52
N THR A 224 3.09 -20.74 -7.63
CA THR A 224 2.65 -19.53 -6.93
C THR A 224 2.77 -19.67 -5.40
N ILE A 225 2.30 -20.79 -4.82
CA ILE A 225 2.41 -21.07 -3.39
C ILE A 225 3.88 -21.20 -2.97
N THR A 226 4.72 -21.85 -3.78
CA THR A 226 6.16 -22.00 -3.51
C THR A 226 6.85 -20.64 -3.45
N ILE A 227 6.58 -19.75 -4.40
CA ILE A 227 7.12 -18.39 -4.43
C ILE A 227 6.66 -17.60 -3.19
N LEU A 228 5.39 -17.74 -2.79
CA LEU A 228 4.85 -17.09 -1.60
C LEU A 228 5.57 -17.56 -0.32
N LEU A 229 5.79 -18.88 -0.18
CA LEU A 229 6.51 -19.46 0.96
C LEU A 229 7.97 -18.98 1.03
N VAL A 230 8.68 -18.96 -0.10
CA VAL A 230 10.05 -18.45 -0.18
C VAL A 230 10.09 -16.98 0.22
N THR A 231 9.15 -16.17 -0.29
CA THR A 231 9.05 -14.74 0.05
C THR A 231 8.78 -14.54 1.55
N CYS A 232 7.90 -15.36 2.14
CA CYS A 232 7.61 -15.35 3.56
C CYS A 232 8.86 -15.67 4.42
N ILE A 233 9.65 -16.67 4.01
CA ILE A 233 10.90 -17.04 4.70
C ILE A 233 11.90 -15.88 4.64
N ILE A 234 12.10 -15.28 3.46
CA ILE A 234 13.02 -14.13 3.30
C ILE A 234 12.56 -12.96 4.16
N TYR A 235 11.28 -12.60 4.10
CA TYR A 235 10.74 -11.51 4.90
C TYR A 235 10.88 -11.75 6.40
N SER A 236 10.58 -12.97 6.87
CA SER A 236 10.71 -13.36 8.27
C SER A 236 12.17 -13.32 8.73
N ALA A 237 13.11 -13.76 7.90
CA ALA A 237 14.53 -13.66 8.17
C ALA A 237 14.99 -12.20 8.25
N CYS A 238 14.56 -11.34 7.32
CA CYS A 238 14.84 -9.90 7.36
C CYS A 238 14.29 -9.24 8.63
N ALA A 239 13.05 -9.56 9.02
CA ALA A 239 12.43 -9.05 10.23
C ALA A 239 13.17 -9.51 11.50
N TYR A 240 13.63 -10.77 11.52
CA TYR A 240 14.45 -11.31 12.61
C TYR A 240 15.82 -10.60 12.73
N LEU A 241 16.44 -10.28 11.59
CA LEU A 241 17.70 -9.53 11.52
C LEU A 241 17.54 -8.03 11.85
N GLY A 242 16.31 -7.55 12.04
CA GLY A 242 16.00 -6.17 12.42
C GLY A 242 16.10 -5.16 11.28
N ILE A 243 16.18 -3.88 11.64
CA ILE A 243 16.13 -2.74 10.70
C ILE A 243 17.23 -2.82 9.64
N ASP A 244 18.42 -3.32 9.99
CA ASP A 244 19.54 -3.44 9.05
C ASP A 244 19.24 -4.44 7.92
N GLY A 245 18.57 -5.55 8.23
CA GLY A 245 18.16 -6.55 7.24
C GLY A 245 17.14 -5.99 6.25
N VAL A 246 16.13 -5.28 6.77
CA VAL A 246 15.10 -4.63 5.95
C VAL A 246 15.69 -3.51 5.10
N SER A 247 16.57 -2.68 5.68
CA SER A 247 17.22 -1.55 5.00
C SER A 247 18.08 -1.99 3.81
N LYS A 248 18.83 -3.08 3.94
CA LYS A 248 19.64 -3.63 2.83
C LYS A 248 18.76 -4.13 1.67
N LEU A 249 17.69 -4.86 1.96
CA LEU A 249 16.79 -5.36 0.93
C LEU A 249 16.02 -4.23 0.24
N ALA A 250 15.56 -3.24 1.00
CA ALA A 250 14.92 -2.04 0.47
C ALA A 250 15.88 -1.26 -0.44
N SER A 251 17.14 -1.07 -0.03
CA SER A 251 18.15 -0.41 -0.86
C SER A 251 18.41 -1.17 -2.17
N CYS A 252 18.51 -2.50 -2.12
CA CYS A 252 18.65 -3.33 -3.32
C CYS A 252 17.46 -3.17 -4.27
N CYS A 253 16.23 -3.26 -3.75
CA CYS A 253 15.00 -3.03 -4.52
C CYS A 253 14.99 -1.65 -5.18
N THR A 254 15.43 -0.62 -4.44
CA THR A 254 15.57 0.75 -4.94
C THR A 254 16.48 0.83 -6.17
N TYR A 255 17.68 0.24 -6.08
CA TYR A 255 18.63 0.27 -7.19
C TYR A 255 18.11 -0.49 -8.40
N LEU A 256 17.48 -1.65 -8.19
CA LEU A 256 16.85 -2.43 -9.27
C LEU A 256 15.72 -1.64 -9.94
N PHE A 257 14.90 -0.94 -9.15
CA PHE A 257 13.83 -0.11 -9.67
C PHE A 257 14.36 1.06 -10.51
N PHE A 258 15.38 1.80 -10.03
CA PHE A 258 15.99 2.87 -10.83
C PHE A 258 16.68 2.32 -12.08
N ALA A 259 17.34 1.16 -12.00
CA ALA A 259 17.93 0.51 -13.17
C ALA A 259 16.86 0.13 -14.20
N LEU A 260 15.71 -0.40 -13.75
CA LEU A 260 14.56 -0.69 -14.60
C LEU A 260 14.01 0.57 -15.26
N LEU A 261 13.84 1.67 -14.52
CA LEU A 261 13.37 2.94 -15.07
C LEU A 261 14.31 3.48 -16.15
N ILE A 262 15.62 3.46 -15.89
CA ILE A 262 16.63 3.89 -16.87
C ILE A 262 16.58 2.98 -18.10
N TYR A 263 16.48 1.66 -17.91
CA TYR A 263 16.36 0.71 -19.01
C TYR A 263 15.13 1.01 -19.87
N VAL A 264 13.95 1.16 -19.27
CA VAL A 264 12.71 1.48 -20.00
C VAL A 264 12.84 2.81 -20.73
N PHE A 265 13.38 3.85 -20.07
CA PHE A 265 13.54 5.17 -20.67
C PHE A 265 14.50 5.20 -21.87
N LEU A 266 15.53 4.35 -21.88
CA LEU A 266 16.52 4.29 -22.96
C LEU A 266 16.19 3.25 -24.05
N ALA A 267 15.57 2.13 -23.68
CA ALA A 267 15.32 1.00 -24.58
C ALA A 267 13.97 1.10 -25.29
N VAL A 268 13.00 1.81 -24.70
CA VAL A 268 11.70 2.05 -25.33
C VAL A 268 11.78 3.37 -26.06
N ASP A 269 11.73 3.33 -27.39
CA ASP A 269 11.50 4.53 -28.18
C ASP A 269 10.08 5.02 -27.84
N MET A 270 9.93 6.23 -27.28
CA MET A 270 8.63 6.70 -26.80
C MET A 270 7.57 6.65 -27.92
N GLU A 271 7.96 6.88 -29.17
CA GLU A 271 7.13 6.76 -30.37
C GLU A 271 6.65 5.32 -30.63
N SER A 272 7.50 4.32 -30.35
CA SER A 272 7.14 2.89 -30.41
C SER A 272 6.21 2.46 -29.27
N LEU A 273 6.26 3.12 -28.10
CA LEU A 273 5.31 2.88 -27.03
C LEU A 273 3.92 3.37 -27.46
N TYR A 274 3.81 4.56 -28.06
CA TYR A 274 2.56 5.10 -28.61
C TYR A 274 1.98 4.24 -29.75
N LEU A 275 2.81 3.68 -30.63
CA LEU A 275 2.36 2.78 -31.70
C LEU A 275 2.01 1.36 -31.21
N ASN A 276 2.71 0.86 -30.19
CA ASN A 276 2.36 -0.41 -29.55
C ASN A 276 1.17 -0.29 -28.59
N LEU A 277 0.79 0.93 -28.20
CA LEU A 277 -0.45 1.22 -27.48
C LEU A 277 -1.67 0.80 -28.33
N ASP A 278 -1.67 1.11 -29.63
CA ASP A 278 -2.68 0.63 -30.58
C ASP A 278 -2.63 -0.91 -30.72
N LEU A 279 -1.45 -1.51 -30.88
CA LEU A 279 -1.33 -2.97 -31.00
C LEU A 279 -1.72 -3.74 -29.73
N ALA A 280 -1.48 -3.18 -28.55
CA ALA A 280 -1.88 -3.75 -27.27
C ALA A 280 -3.41 -3.67 -27.07
N LEU A 281 -4.06 -2.62 -27.60
CA LEU A 281 -5.52 -2.52 -27.71
C LEU A 281 -6.10 -3.61 -28.62
N TRP A 282 -5.45 -3.92 -29.75
CA TRP A 282 -5.88 -5.00 -30.66
C TRP A 282 -5.62 -6.42 -30.12
N ALA A 283 -4.65 -6.61 -29.23
CA ALA A 283 -4.34 -7.93 -28.66
C ALA A 283 -5.31 -8.35 -27.53
N ILE A 284 -6.19 -7.45 -27.09
CA ILE A 284 -7.18 -7.67 -26.02
C ILE A 284 -8.63 -7.72 -26.56
N LEU A 285 -8.83 -7.42 -27.85
CA LEU A 285 -10.06 -7.70 -28.61
C LEU A 285 -9.96 -9.06 -29.33
#